data_AF-A0AAD9WSZ6-F1
#
_entry.id   AF-A0AAD9WSZ6-F1
#
_cell.length_a   1.000
_cell.length_b   1.000
_cell.length_c   1.000
_cell.angle_alpha   90.00
_cell.angle_beta   90.00
_cell.angle_gamma   90.00
#
_symmetry.space_group_name_H-M   'P 1'
#
loop_
_entity.id
_entity.type
_entity.pdbx_description
1 polymer ?
#
loop_
_entity_poly.entity_id
_entity_poly.type
_entity_poly.pdbx_seq_one_letter_code
_entity_poly.pdbx_strand_id
1 'polypeptide(L)'
;MDKVALVYTEFEYNRYMEELRNLHHDAYDYVIDAGPHKWSFVHCPEKRYRVMTTNAAECINSCLKFARQLPMLTLAEFIRNTLQRWFHDRYRATQSIHH
;
A
#
# COMPACT_ATOMS: atom_id res chain seq x y z
N MET A 1 -1.70 25.36 5.66
CA MET A 1 -3.08 24.81 5.77
C MET A 1 -3.09 23.29 5.71
N ASP A 2 -2.27 22.64 4.88
CA ASP A 2 -2.26 21.18 4.67
C ASP A 2 -2.17 20.36 5.96
N LYS A 3 -1.38 20.80 6.94
CA LYS A 3 -1.26 20.10 8.23
C LYS A 3 -2.57 20.07 9.02
N VAL A 4 -3.34 21.17 9.01
CA VAL A 4 -4.61 21.34 9.76
C VAL A 4 -5.76 20.62 9.06
N ALA A 5 -5.76 20.67 7.73
CA ALA A 5 -6.78 20.03 6.89
C ALA A 5 -6.75 18.49 6.98
N LEU A 6 -5.59 17.89 7.29
CA LEU A 6 -5.36 16.44 7.30
C LEU A 6 -5.41 15.79 8.69
N VAL A 7 -5.69 16.55 9.74
CA VAL A 7 -5.72 16.05 11.12
C VAL A 7 -6.95 15.16 11.36
N TYR A 8 -6.76 14.08 12.12
CA TYR A 8 -7.83 13.12 12.46
C TYR A 8 -8.42 13.32 13.86
N THR A 9 -7.79 14.14 14.71
CA THR A 9 -8.22 14.40 16.09
C THR A 9 -8.55 15.88 16.33
N GLU A 10 -9.60 16.14 17.11
CA GLU A 10 -10.01 17.50 17.46
C GLU A 10 -8.95 18.24 18.29
N PHE A 11 -8.22 17.51 19.14
CA PHE A 11 -7.11 18.06 19.92
C PHE A 11 -6.01 18.67 19.05
N GLU A 12 -5.52 17.92 18.06
CA GLU A 12 -4.48 18.39 17.16
C GLU A 12 -4.96 19.52 16.25
N TYR A 13 -6.23 19.48 15.81
CA TYR A 13 -6.84 20.55 15.02
C TYR A 13 -6.83 21.86 15.82
N ASN A 14 -7.30 21.82 17.07
CA ASN A 14 -7.34 23.00 17.94
C ASN A 14 -5.94 23.56 18.20
N ARG A 15 -4.95 22.67 18.44
CA ARG A 15 -3.55 23.08 18.61
C ARG A 15 -3.04 23.87 17.40
N TYR A 16 -3.25 23.36 16.19
CA TYR A 16 -2.77 24.06 14.99
C TYR A 16 -3.55 25.33 14.66
N MET A 17 -4.85 25.38 14.96
CA MET A 17 -5.65 26.59 14.79
C MET A 17 -5.22 27.69 15.77
N GLU A 18 -4.84 27.32 16.99
CA GLU A 18 -4.27 28.24 17.96
C GLU A 18 -2.87 28.74 17.55
N GLU A 19 -2.01 27.86 17.04
CA GLU A 19 -0.75 28.25 16.41
C GLU A 19 -0.98 29.24 15.25
N LEU A 20 -1.92 28.94 14.34
CA LEU A 20 -2.24 29.80 13.20
C LEU A 20 -2.75 31.17 13.65
N ARG A 21 -3.64 31.22 14.65
CA ARG A 21 -4.16 32.46 15.22
C ARG A 21 -3.05 33.31 15.82
N ASN A 22 -2.10 32.69 16.51
CA ASN A 22 -0.98 33.38 17.15
C ASN A 22 0.04 33.91 16.14
N LEU A 23 0.23 33.23 15.00
CA LEU A 23 1.13 33.70 13.94
C LEU A 23 0.49 34.76 13.04
N HIS A 24 -0.74 34.53 12.58
CA HIS A 24 -1.41 35.36 11.59
C HIS A 24 -2.93 35.39 11.82
N HIS A 25 -3.39 36.42 12.52
CA HIS A 25 -4.82 36.59 12.82
C HIS A 25 -5.69 36.67 11.55
N ASP A 26 -5.27 37.45 10.54
CA ASP A 26 -6.02 37.61 9.29
C ASP A 26 -6.20 36.29 8.53
N ALA A 27 -5.17 35.44 8.57
CA ALA A 27 -5.22 34.11 7.95
C ALA A 27 -6.13 33.16 8.73
N TYR A 28 -6.16 33.26 10.07
CA TYR A 28 -7.10 32.52 10.88
C TYR A 28 -8.55 32.90 10.56
N ASP A 29 -8.86 34.19 10.48
CA ASP A 29 -10.21 34.66 10.18
C ASP A 29 -10.68 34.22 8.80
N TYR A 30 -9.81 34.34 7.79
CA TYR A 30 -10.07 33.85 6.44
C TYR A 30 -10.39 32.35 6.41
N VAL A 31 -9.65 31.55 7.17
CA VAL A 31 -9.80 30.08 7.22
C VAL A 31 -11.08 29.66 7.94
N ILE A 32 -11.46 30.40 8.99
CA ILE A 32 -12.73 30.20 9.69
C ILE A 32 -13.91 30.61 8.81
N ASP A 33 -13.83 31.74 8.12
CA ASP A 33 -14.88 32.24 7.22
C ASP A 33 -15.09 31.33 6.00
N ALA A 34 -14.01 30.72 5.49
CA ALA A 34 -14.08 29.70 4.44
C ALA A 34 -14.93 28.47 4.85
N GLY A 35 -15.14 28.26 6.15
CA GLY A 35 -16.01 27.23 6.72
C GLY A 35 -15.28 25.91 6.94
N PRO A 36 -14.90 25.57 8.19
CA PRO A 36 -14.12 24.37 8.51
C PRO A 36 -14.72 23.05 8.00
N HIS A 37 -16.04 22.94 7.93
CA HIS A 37 -16.72 21.76 7.38
C HIS A 37 -16.40 21.46 5.91
N LYS A 38 -15.90 22.44 5.14
CA LYS A 38 -15.56 22.29 3.72
C LYS A 38 -14.15 21.76 3.49
N TRP A 39 -13.23 22.00 4.43
CA TRP A 39 -11.79 21.76 4.22
C TRP A 39 -11.12 21.00 5.37
N SER A 40 -11.68 21.00 6.58
CA SER A 40 -11.15 20.29 7.73
C SER A 40 -11.74 18.88 7.81
N PHE A 41 -10.87 17.89 7.99
CA PHE A 41 -11.28 16.50 8.08
C PHE A 41 -12.09 16.22 9.36
N VAL A 42 -11.73 16.85 10.49
CA VAL A 42 -12.41 16.69 11.79
C VAL A 42 -13.84 17.25 11.77
N HIS A 43 -14.06 18.35 11.06
CA HIS A 43 -15.38 19.01 11.01
C HIS A 43 -16.18 18.67 9.74
N CYS A 44 -15.69 17.75 8.91
CA CYS A 44 -16.44 17.28 7.74
C CYS A 44 -17.58 16.36 8.20
N PRO A 45 -18.86 16.67 7.90
CA PRO A 45 -20.01 15.90 8.36
C PRO A 45 -20.11 14.53 7.71
N GLU A 46 -19.63 14.41 6.47
CA GLU A 46 -19.38 13.10 5.88
C GLU A 46 -18.05 12.61 6.44
N LYS A 47 -18.08 11.46 7.14
CA LYS A 47 -16.88 10.63 7.27
C LYS A 47 -16.47 10.29 5.86
N ARG A 48 -15.65 11.15 5.24
CA ARG A 48 -14.85 10.81 4.07
C ARG A 48 -13.88 9.77 4.58
N TYR A 49 -14.38 8.54 4.63
CA TYR A 49 -13.56 7.38 4.39
C TYR A 49 -12.96 7.66 3.00
N ARG A 50 -11.85 8.39 2.99
CA ARG A 50 -10.76 7.98 2.14
C ARG A 50 -10.41 6.60 2.68
N VAL A 51 -11.20 5.60 2.28
CA VAL A 51 -10.68 4.27 2.06
C VAL A 51 -9.32 4.55 1.47
N MET A 52 -8.28 4.13 2.16
CA MET A 52 -6.93 4.19 1.66
C MET A 52 -6.89 3.30 0.41
N THR A 53 -7.51 3.74 -0.68
CA THR A 53 -7.75 2.97 -1.91
C THR A 53 -6.44 2.75 -2.64
N THR A 54 -5.44 3.58 -2.40
CA THR A 54 -4.06 3.33 -2.83
C THR A 54 -3.36 2.31 -1.94
N ASN A 55 -3.42 2.43 -0.61
CA ASN A 55 -2.63 1.55 0.26
C ASN A 55 -3.14 0.10 0.29
N ALA A 56 -4.46 -0.15 0.27
CA ALA A 56 -4.96 -1.52 0.29
C ALA A 56 -4.56 -2.26 -1.00
N ALA A 57 -4.74 -1.63 -2.16
CA ALA A 57 -4.36 -2.20 -3.45
C ALA A 57 -2.84 -2.34 -3.59
N GLU A 58 -2.05 -1.35 -3.15
CA GLU A 58 -0.58 -1.41 -3.16
C GLU A 58 -0.04 -2.46 -2.19
N CYS A 59 -0.57 -2.56 -0.97
CA CYS A 59 -0.21 -3.56 0.02
C CYS A 59 -0.55 -4.98 -0.49
N ILE A 60 -1.76 -5.16 -1.04
CA ILE A 60 -2.16 -6.42 -1.68
C ILE A 60 -1.24 -6.72 -2.88
N ASN A 61 -0.94 -5.75 -3.75
CA ASN A 61 -0.02 -5.97 -4.87
C ASN A 61 1.41 -6.29 -4.43
N SER A 62 1.88 -5.68 -3.35
CA SER A 62 3.20 -5.93 -2.75
C SER A 62 3.28 -7.35 -2.18
N CYS A 63 2.26 -7.76 -1.41
CA CYS A 63 2.12 -9.12 -0.88
C CYS A 63 2.04 -10.16 -2.02
N LEU A 64 1.20 -9.88 -3.03
CA LEU A 64 1.03 -10.74 -4.21
C LEU A 64 2.23 -10.72 -5.16
N LYS A 65 3.12 -9.71 -5.10
CA LYS A 65 4.37 -9.69 -5.88
C LYS A 65 5.31 -10.79 -5.39
N PHE A 66 5.43 -10.95 -4.08
CA PHE A 66 6.19 -12.05 -3.49
C PHE A 66 5.51 -13.40 -3.73
N ALA A 67 4.19 -13.46 -3.53
CA ALA A 67 3.41 -14.67 -3.80
C ALA A 67 3.29 -15.03 -5.30
N ARG A 68 3.68 -14.17 -6.24
CA ARG A 68 3.81 -14.56 -7.66
C ARG A 68 5.16 -15.22 -7.95
N GLN A 69 6.20 -14.86 -7.21
CA GLN A 69 7.50 -15.47 -7.36
C GLN A 69 7.48 -16.91 -6.82
N LEU A 70 6.94 -17.14 -5.61
CA LEU A 70 7.02 -18.44 -4.95
C LEU A 70 6.33 -19.61 -5.70
N PRO A 71 5.04 -19.57 -6.06
CA PRO A 71 4.35 -20.70 -6.68
C PRO A 71 4.86 -21.00 -8.09
N MET A 72 5.23 -19.98 -8.85
CA MET A 72 5.80 -20.17 -10.19
C MET A 72 7.22 -20.73 -10.13
N LEU A 73 8.06 -20.24 -9.21
CA LEU A 73 9.42 -20.77 -9.02
C LEU A 73 9.37 -22.22 -8.53
N THR A 74 8.58 -22.52 -7.51
CA THR A 74 8.46 -23.89 -6.99
C THR A 74 7.91 -24.85 -8.04
N LEU A 75 6.89 -24.44 -8.82
CA LEU A 75 6.36 -25.26 -9.91
C LEU A 75 7.39 -25.45 -11.03
N ALA A 76 8.10 -24.38 -11.43
CA ALA A 76 9.12 -24.44 -12.47
C ALA A 76 10.31 -25.33 -12.04
N GLU A 77 10.74 -25.23 -10.78
CA GLU A 77 11.78 -26.10 -10.21
C GLU A 77 11.33 -27.56 -10.17
N PHE A 78 10.08 -27.83 -9.81
CA PHE A 78 9.52 -29.18 -9.83
C PHE A 78 9.50 -29.78 -11.24
N ILE A 79 9.05 -29.01 -12.23
CA ILE A 79 9.04 -29.43 -13.64
C ILE A 79 10.48 -29.67 -14.13
N ARG A 80 11.39 -28.73 -13.86
CA ARG A 80 12.81 -28.86 -14.22
C ARG A 80 13.42 -30.14 -13.65
N ASN A 81 13.23 -30.38 -12.34
CA ASN A 81 13.80 -31.56 -11.68
C ASN A 81 13.22 -32.87 -12.23
N THR A 82 11.92 -32.90 -12.51
CA THR A 82 11.23 -34.07 -13.10
C THR A 82 11.78 -34.37 -14.49
N LEU A 83 11.90 -33.35 -15.36
CA LEU A 83 12.44 -33.52 -16.70
C LEU A 83 13.92 -33.94 -16.68
N GLN A 84 14.74 -33.31 -15.85
CA GLN A 84 16.15 -33.66 -15.69
C GLN A 84 16.32 -35.13 -15.30
N ARG A 85 15.53 -35.62 -14.33
CA ARG A 85 15.57 -37.02 -13.92
C ARG A 85 15.12 -37.96 -15.05
N TRP A 86 14.03 -37.63 -15.73
CA TRP A 86 13.53 -38.45 -16.84
C TRP A 86 14.54 -38.57 -18.00
N PHE A 87 15.18 -37.47 -18.39
CA PHE A 87 16.22 -37.50 -19.42
C PHE A 87 17.47 -38.25 -18.96
N HIS A 88 17.87 -38.08 -17.69
CA HIS A 88 18.99 -38.80 -17.11
C HIS A 88 18.76 -40.33 -17.16
N ASP A 89 17.58 -40.78 -16.74
CA ASP A 89 17.24 -42.21 -16.71
C ASP A 89 17.22 -42.80 -18.13
N ARG A 90 16.67 -42.09 -19.11
CA ARG A 90 16.69 -42.52 -20.52
C ARG A 90 18.10 -42.61 -21.10
N TYR A 91 18.96 -41.65 -20.75
CA TYR A 91 20.35 -41.66 -21.21
C TYR A 91 21.09 -42.87 -20.63
N ARG A 92 20.93 -43.15 -19.33
CA ARG A 92 21.54 -44.33 -18.71
C ARG A 92 21.02 -45.65 -19.28
N ALA A 93 19.71 -45.75 -19.51
CA ALA A 93 19.11 -46.94 -20.12
C ALA A 93 19.67 -47.20 -21.53
N THR A 94 19.93 -46.15 -22.31
CA THR A 94 20.54 -46.28 -23.64
C THR A 94 21.99 -46.72 -23.54
N GLN A 95 22.76 -46.20 -22.58
CA GLN A 95 24.16 -46.60 -22.36
C GLN A 95 24.31 -48.04 -21.86
N SER A 96 23.37 -48.55 -21.05
CA SER A 96 23.40 -49.94 -20.59
C SER A 96 23.02 -50.97 -21.65
N ILE A 97 22.37 -50.55 -22.76
CA ILE A 97 22.01 -51.44 -23.88
C ILE A 97 23.20 -51.66 -24.82
N HIS A 98 24.19 -50.76 -24.81
CA HIS A 98 25.36 -50.82 -25.70
C HIS A 98 26.58 -51.53 -25.09
N HIS A 99 26.43 -52.16 -23.93
CA HIS A 99 27.49 -52.85 -23.19
C HIS A 99 27.10 -54.31 -22.92
#